data_AF-A0A1I5QNH4-F1
#
_entry.id   AF-A0A1I5QNH4-F1
#
_cell.length_a   1.000
_cell.length_b   1.000
_cell.length_c   1.000
_cell.angle_alpha   90.00
_cell.angle_beta   90.00
_cell.angle_gamma   90.00
#
_symmetry.space_group_name_H-M   'P 1'
#
loop_
_entity.id
_entity.type
_entity.pdbx_description
1 polymer ?
#
loop_
_entity_poly.entity_id
_entity_poly.type
_entity_poly.pdbx_seq_one_letter_code
_entity_poly.pdbx_strand_id
1 'polypeptide(L)'
;MKFWGDDRGQSIQVGAILLFGILIILLATFQATVIPEQNAAIEFDHSRAAQSDMQDLRNGLLQASGGDAVPTRVNLGTTYPNRLFFINPPPAAGRLRTVGDEDPTLNVTLANSSGAVTVGSDYENARKYWASAGRAGVFNTSHIVYTPDYAQYDSPPTTVYENSLLYNRFSNGANRTLSGQQLVQGTTVNLVALQGDLQASGTGAKTVEMTTISAATRTVTVRSEIGDPLNITITSALPASRWNDDDLLGAQPRATAFDDGDVTVDGETYHRVAIKLEEGETYELRTSAVGVGAVPNDELVPDPAYLVVTEEFQPVANGSTDRMTVEVRDRYNNPVTGAQVNVSVDGQYLNLSNRTATGDSVTFETNSEGRAEITYTGTNSTGSDSAWLNASIGGEGYEYRNVTGIEVPKVIIGGGGGDGGGDGVNPAATGDLILDSESVTGGNSVELVFNNTLDSQVNVSAARLNFYYCSKKNKCPSAADVTVGTDTRASNVQIGGNYETISPKIEVGPNDTGTTFTLEFDEDPADSGTNRDFFVLTLVFETNGGTQQATYFVGL
;
A
#
# COMPACT_ATOMS: atom_id res chain seq x y z
N MET A 1 11.37 -106.00 41.53
CA MET A 1 11.37 -104.70 42.24
C MET A 1 10.32 -103.82 41.59
N LYS A 2 9.36 -103.31 42.36
CA LYS A 2 8.23 -102.51 41.87
C LYS A 2 8.50 -101.07 42.28
N PHE A 3 8.86 -100.22 41.30
CA PHE A 3 9.06 -98.79 41.52
C PHE A 3 7.68 -98.14 41.76
N TRP A 4 7.53 -97.45 42.89
CA TRP A 4 6.38 -96.60 43.15
C TRP A 4 6.61 -95.28 42.43
N GLY A 5 5.68 -94.91 41.54
CA GLY A 5 5.73 -93.69 40.75
C GLY A 5 5.66 -92.43 41.62
N ASP A 6 6.50 -91.47 41.30
CA ASP A 6 6.55 -90.14 41.92
C ASP A 6 5.69 -89.18 41.07
N ASP A 7 4.36 -89.23 41.24
CA ASP A 7 3.39 -88.40 40.51
C ASP A 7 3.15 -87.01 41.16
N ARG A 8 3.95 -86.62 42.17
CA ARG A 8 3.70 -85.40 42.95
C ARG A 8 4.17 -84.10 42.29
N GLY A 9 4.99 -84.18 41.23
CA GLY A 9 5.46 -83.01 40.46
C GLY A 9 4.52 -82.54 39.34
N GLN A 10 3.57 -83.39 38.91
CA GLN A 10 2.74 -83.13 37.73
C GLN A 10 1.70 -82.01 37.97
N SER A 11 1.09 -81.95 39.16
CA SER A 11 0.09 -80.93 39.49
C SER A 11 0.68 -79.52 39.58
N ILE A 12 1.93 -79.40 40.06
CA ILE A 12 2.65 -78.12 40.10
C ILE A 12 2.97 -77.64 38.69
N GLN A 13 3.39 -78.55 37.80
CA GLN A 13 3.66 -78.23 36.40
C GLN A 13 2.41 -77.83 35.64
N VAL A 14 1.30 -78.56 35.82
CA VAL A 14 0.00 -78.22 35.20
C VAL A 14 -0.51 -76.87 35.71
N GLY A 15 -0.39 -76.60 37.02
CA GLY A 15 -0.74 -75.30 37.60
C GLY A 15 0.12 -74.15 37.04
N ALA A 16 1.43 -74.36 36.90
CA ALA A 16 2.34 -73.37 36.33
C ALA A 16 2.05 -73.09 34.84
N ILE A 17 1.76 -74.11 34.04
CA ILE A 17 1.41 -73.95 32.62
C ILE A 17 0.07 -73.20 32.48
N LEU A 18 -0.92 -73.51 33.32
CA LEU A 18 -2.21 -72.82 33.30
C LEU A 18 -2.07 -71.35 33.70
N LEU A 19 -1.32 -71.05 34.76
CA LEU A 19 -1.07 -69.66 35.18
C LEU A 19 -0.30 -68.88 34.11
N PHE A 20 0.70 -69.50 33.49
CA PHE A 20 1.44 -68.90 32.39
C PHE A 20 0.53 -68.67 31.18
N GLY A 21 -0.33 -69.64 30.82
CA GLY A 21 -1.31 -69.50 29.75
C GLY A 21 -2.29 -68.35 30.01
N ILE A 22 -2.81 -68.23 31.23
CA ILE A 22 -3.68 -67.11 31.63
C ILE A 22 -2.92 -65.78 31.53
N LEU A 23 -1.66 -65.73 31.98
CA LEU A 23 -0.83 -64.52 31.88
C LEU A 23 -0.63 -64.09 30.41
N ILE A 24 -0.33 -65.04 29.51
CA ILE A 24 -0.18 -64.75 28.07
C ILE A 24 -1.50 -64.27 27.46
N ILE A 25 -2.63 -64.87 27.83
CA ILE A 25 -3.95 -64.41 27.38
C ILE A 25 -4.20 -62.98 27.87
N LEU A 26 -3.94 -62.68 29.14
CA LEU A 26 -4.10 -61.33 29.68
C LEU A 26 -3.20 -60.32 28.98
N LEU A 27 -1.93 -60.66 28.73
CA LEU A 27 -1.00 -59.81 27.98
C LEU A 27 -1.47 -59.59 26.54
N ALA A 28 -1.97 -60.62 25.87
CA ALA A 28 -2.51 -60.53 24.53
C ALA A 28 -3.78 -59.66 24.48
N THR A 29 -4.70 -59.83 25.44
CA THR A 29 -5.87 -58.97 25.59
C THR A 29 -5.46 -57.52 25.82
N PHE A 30 -4.49 -57.28 26.70
CA PHE A 30 -3.96 -55.94 26.96
C PHE A 30 -3.37 -55.30 25.71
N GLN A 31 -2.58 -56.06 24.94
CA GLN A 31 -2.00 -55.63 23.65
C GLN A 31 -3.06 -55.32 22.59
N ALA A 32 -4.19 -56.03 22.60
CA ALA A 32 -5.25 -55.91 21.60
C ALA A 32 -6.28 -54.82 21.91
N THR A 33 -6.43 -54.40 23.17
CA THR A 33 -7.45 -53.40 23.56
C THR A 33 -6.85 -52.17 24.23
N VAL A 34 -6.09 -52.35 25.31
CA VAL A 34 -5.60 -51.24 26.14
C VAL A 34 -4.52 -50.43 25.44
N ILE A 35 -3.62 -51.09 24.70
CA ILE A 35 -2.54 -50.39 23.97
C ILE A 35 -3.11 -49.50 22.85
N PRO A 36 -4.00 -50.00 21.95
CA PRO A 36 -4.74 -49.15 21.01
C PRO A 36 -5.42 -47.95 21.65
N GLU A 37 -6.20 -48.16 22.72
CA GLU A 37 -6.94 -47.08 23.40
C GLU A 37 -6.01 -45.99 23.95
N GLN A 38 -4.89 -46.38 24.57
CA GLN A 38 -3.90 -45.43 25.07
C GLN A 38 -3.21 -44.66 23.95
N ASN A 39 -2.90 -45.32 22.84
CA ASN A 39 -2.28 -44.67 21.69
C ASN A 39 -3.27 -43.72 20.98
N ALA A 40 -4.54 -44.11 20.86
CA ALA A 40 -5.60 -43.26 20.34
C ALA A 40 -5.79 -41.99 21.19
N ALA A 41 -5.67 -42.09 22.53
CA ALA A 41 -5.71 -40.93 23.42
C ALA A 41 -4.54 -39.96 23.17
N ILE A 42 -3.33 -40.47 22.97
CA ILE A 42 -2.14 -39.65 22.64
C ILE A 42 -2.33 -38.95 21.28
N GLU A 43 -2.85 -39.66 20.29
CA GLU A 43 -3.12 -39.11 18.96
C GLU A 43 -4.24 -38.07 18.98
N PHE A 44 -5.29 -38.27 19.78
CA PHE A 44 -6.34 -37.29 19.99
C PHE A 44 -5.80 -36.02 20.66
N ASP A 45 -4.96 -36.15 21.68
CA ASP A 45 -4.29 -35.03 22.33
C ASP A 45 -3.40 -34.26 21.35
N HIS A 46 -2.63 -34.97 20.53
CA HIS A 46 -1.85 -34.36 19.45
C HIS A 46 -2.76 -33.65 18.44
N SER A 47 -3.89 -34.24 18.05
CA SER A 47 -4.84 -33.61 17.13
C SER A 47 -5.38 -32.29 17.66
N ARG A 48 -5.65 -32.18 18.97
CA ARG A 48 -6.07 -30.91 19.58
C ARG A 48 -4.94 -29.89 19.62
N ALA A 49 -3.72 -30.32 19.91
CA ALA A 49 -2.55 -29.46 19.87
C ALA A 49 -2.29 -28.91 18.45
N ALA A 50 -2.30 -29.77 17.43
CA ALA A 50 -2.13 -29.36 16.03
C ALA A 50 -3.20 -28.35 15.58
N GLN A 51 -4.45 -28.48 16.04
CA GLN A 51 -5.51 -27.49 15.77
C GLN A 51 -5.25 -26.13 16.45
N SER A 52 -4.62 -26.13 17.63
CA SER A 52 -4.17 -24.90 18.29
C SER A 52 -3.01 -24.27 17.52
N ASP A 53 -2.00 -25.07 17.14
CA ASP A 53 -0.85 -24.61 16.36
C ASP A 53 -1.28 -24.04 15.00
N MET A 54 -2.31 -24.61 14.36
CA MET A 54 -2.88 -24.08 13.12
C MET A 54 -3.65 -22.75 13.32
N GLN A 55 -4.23 -22.51 14.51
CA GLN A 55 -4.78 -21.19 14.86
C GLN A 55 -3.67 -20.17 15.04
N ASP A 56 -2.57 -20.55 15.68
CA ASP A 56 -1.39 -19.70 15.81
C ASP A 56 -0.76 -19.40 14.44
N LEU A 57 -0.74 -20.38 13.52
CA LEU A 57 -0.26 -20.18 12.15
C LEU A 57 -1.15 -19.17 11.42
N ARG A 58 -2.47 -19.34 11.50
CA ARG A 58 -3.43 -18.36 10.95
C ARG A 58 -3.20 -16.96 11.50
N ASN A 59 -3.02 -16.83 12.82
CA ASN A 59 -2.79 -15.53 13.45
C ASN A 59 -1.46 -14.92 12.99
N GLY A 60 -0.41 -15.74 12.84
CA GLY A 60 0.88 -15.33 12.27
C GLY A 60 0.76 -14.84 10.83
N LEU A 61 -0.04 -15.51 9.98
CA LEU A 61 -0.30 -15.08 8.60
C LEU A 61 -1.06 -13.75 8.55
N LEU A 62 -2.08 -13.59 9.41
CA LEU A 62 -2.78 -12.30 9.54
C LEU A 62 -1.85 -11.20 10.06
N GLN A 63 -0.94 -11.52 10.98
CA GLN A 63 0.05 -10.55 11.46
C GLN A 63 1.05 -10.16 10.35
N ALA A 64 1.56 -11.14 9.59
CA ALA A 64 2.44 -10.93 8.45
C ALA A 64 1.78 -10.06 7.36
N SER A 65 0.48 -10.23 7.13
CA SER A 65 -0.28 -9.39 6.19
C SER A 65 -0.28 -7.90 6.55
N GLY A 66 -0.06 -7.56 7.82
CA GLY A 66 0.10 -6.20 8.32
C GLY A 66 1.52 -5.65 8.28
N GLY A 67 2.53 -6.46 7.97
CA GLY A 67 3.94 -6.07 8.00
C GLY A 67 4.82 -6.92 8.91
N ASP A 68 4.23 -7.59 9.90
CA ASP A 68 4.96 -8.23 11.00
C ASP A 68 4.97 -9.75 10.86
N ALA A 69 5.90 -10.29 10.06
CA ALA A 69 6.04 -11.74 9.91
C ALA A 69 6.76 -12.36 11.11
N VAL A 70 6.14 -13.35 11.74
CA VAL A 70 6.69 -14.10 12.89
C VAL A 70 6.62 -15.59 12.59
N PRO A 71 7.74 -16.35 12.65
CA PRO A 71 7.71 -17.79 12.40
C PRO A 71 6.82 -18.53 13.40
N THR A 72 6.03 -19.49 12.91
CA THR A 72 5.12 -20.28 13.76
C THR A 72 5.52 -21.74 13.80
N ARG A 73 5.52 -22.33 15.00
CA ARG A 73 5.78 -23.76 15.20
C ARG A 73 4.48 -24.55 15.08
N VAL A 74 4.49 -25.61 14.27
CA VAL A 74 3.38 -26.56 14.14
C VAL A 74 3.87 -27.96 14.45
N ASN A 75 3.23 -28.65 15.39
CA ASN A 75 3.52 -30.04 15.69
C ASN A 75 2.85 -30.96 14.67
N LEU A 76 3.65 -31.63 13.84
CA LEU A 76 3.12 -32.42 12.72
C LEU A 76 2.78 -33.85 13.12
N GLY A 77 3.34 -34.38 14.20
CA GLY A 77 3.08 -35.75 14.62
C GLY A 77 3.53 -36.04 16.05
N THR A 78 3.37 -37.29 16.44
CA THR A 78 3.62 -37.72 17.82
C THR A 78 4.25 -39.10 17.91
N THR A 79 4.94 -39.36 19.01
CA THR A 79 5.59 -40.63 19.32
C THR A 79 4.94 -41.29 20.51
N TYR A 80 4.85 -42.62 20.51
CA TYR A 80 4.31 -43.37 21.65
C TYR A 80 5.39 -43.64 22.71
N PRO A 81 5.00 -43.71 24.00
CA PRO A 81 5.92 -44.05 25.07
C PRO A 81 6.48 -45.47 24.92
N ASN A 82 7.73 -45.67 25.35
CA ASN A 82 8.36 -46.99 25.34
C ASN A 82 7.65 -47.96 26.30
N ARG A 83 7.45 -49.20 25.83
CA ARG A 83 6.79 -50.27 26.60
C ARG A 83 7.69 -51.50 26.65
N LEU A 84 7.85 -52.12 27.82
CA LEU A 84 8.80 -53.23 28.04
C LEU A 84 8.35 -54.57 27.43
N PHE A 85 7.05 -54.88 27.50
CA PHE A 85 6.48 -56.17 27.05
C PHE A 85 5.50 -56.01 25.87
N PHE A 86 5.34 -54.81 25.34
CA PHE A 86 4.31 -54.47 24.37
C PHE A 86 4.92 -53.75 23.17
N ILE A 87 4.25 -53.88 22.03
CA ILE A 87 4.67 -53.28 20.76
C ILE A 87 3.75 -52.11 20.45
N ASN A 88 4.35 -50.99 20.05
CA ASN A 88 3.64 -49.83 19.50
C ASN A 88 3.69 -49.85 17.96
N PRO A 89 2.71 -49.24 17.28
CA PRO A 89 2.84 -48.94 15.87
C PRO A 89 3.99 -47.95 15.61
N PRO A 90 4.40 -47.77 14.34
CA PRO A 90 5.31 -46.69 13.95
C PRO A 90 4.77 -45.33 14.44
N PRO A 91 5.64 -44.38 14.85
CA PRO A 91 5.20 -43.05 15.27
C PRO A 91 4.26 -42.41 14.26
N ALA A 92 3.20 -41.76 14.74
CA ALA A 92 2.28 -41.06 13.88
C ALA A 92 2.94 -39.81 13.29
N ALA A 93 2.93 -39.73 11.96
CA ALA A 93 3.38 -38.55 11.23
C ALA A 93 2.18 -37.71 10.80
N GLY A 94 2.43 -36.50 10.38
CA GLY A 94 1.44 -35.68 9.69
C GLY A 94 2.11 -34.86 8.61
N ARG A 95 1.29 -34.25 7.76
CA ARG A 95 1.70 -33.44 6.63
C ARG A 95 1.06 -32.07 6.72
N LEU A 96 1.87 -31.03 6.52
CA LEU A 96 1.41 -29.65 6.36
C LEU A 96 1.86 -29.19 4.97
N ARG A 97 0.91 -28.74 4.15
CA ARG A 97 1.23 -28.31 2.79
C ARG A 97 0.41 -27.12 2.32
N THR A 98 0.92 -26.38 1.34
CA THR A 98 0.08 -25.52 0.49
C THR A 98 -0.63 -26.35 -0.58
N VAL A 99 -1.76 -25.83 -1.06
CA VAL A 99 -2.59 -26.39 -2.14
C VAL A 99 -2.87 -25.28 -3.14
N GLY A 100 -2.73 -25.59 -4.43
CA GLY A 100 -2.93 -24.61 -5.50
C GLY A 100 -1.82 -23.55 -5.58
N ASP A 101 -0.63 -23.84 -5.04
CA ASP A 101 0.52 -22.93 -5.22
C ASP A 101 0.85 -22.80 -6.72
N GLU A 102 1.09 -21.57 -7.15
CA GLU A 102 1.22 -21.16 -8.56
C GLU A 102 0.00 -21.45 -9.47
N ASP A 103 -1.06 -22.11 -9.00
CA ASP A 103 -2.24 -22.40 -9.81
C ASP A 103 -3.17 -21.17 -9.88
N PRO A 104 -3.31 -20.51 -11.05
CA PRO A 104 -4.12 -19.31 -11.17
C PRO A 104 -5.61 -19.57 -10.98
N THR A 105 -6.06 -20.83 -10.95
CA THR A 105 -7.45 -21.18 -10.65
C THR A 105 -7.78 -20.98 -9.17
N LEU A 106 -6.79 -21.09 -8.27
CA LEU A 106 -6.95 -20.76 -6.86
C LEU A 106 -6.72 -19.26 -6.66
N ASN A 107 -7.80 -18.49 -6.88
CA ASN A 107 -7.75 -17.04 -6.77
C ASN A 107 -8.91 -16.47 -5.97
N VAL A 108 -8.69 -15.24 -5.50
CA VAL A 108 -9.71 -14.33 -5.01
C VAL A 108 -9.86 -13.23 -6.04
N THR A 109 -11.08 -13.02 -6.55
CA THR A 109 -11.37 -11.97 -7.51
C THR A 109 -12.40 -11.00 -6.96
N LEU A 110 -12.09 -9.71 -6.97
CA LEU A 110 -13.01 -8.63 -6.66
C LEU A 110 -13.39 -7.94 -7.97
N ALA A 111 -14.65 -8.01 -8.37
CA ALA A 111 -15.13 -7.34 -9.59
C ALA A 111 -16.66 -7.20 -9.61
N ASN A 112 -17.15 -6.23 -10.39
CA ASN A 112 -18.55 -6.12 -10.78
C ASN A 112 -18.89 -7.03 -11.97
N SER A 113 -20.11 -6.94 -12.52
CA SER A 113 -20.53 -7.78 -13.65
C SER A 113 -19.73 -7.57 -14.94
N SER A 114 -19.07 -6.41 -15.09
CA SER A 114 -18.21 -6.07 -16.22
C SER A 114 -16.74 -6.46 -16.05
N GLY A 115 -16.36 -7.01 -14.89
CA GLY A 115 -14.98 -7.34 -14.57
C GLY A 115 -14.15 -6.16 -14.03
N ALA A 116 -14.78 -5.04 -13.69
CA ALA A 116 -14.14 -3.81 -13.22
C ALA A 116 -14.30 -3.63 -11.70
N VAL A 117 -13.42 -2.83 -11.10
CA VAL A 117 -13.54 -2.38 -9.70
C VAL A 117 -13.68 -0.86 -9.68
N THR A 118 -14.84 -0.38 -9.24
CA THR A 118 -15.07 1.05 -9.02
C THR A 118 -14.43 1.47 -7.70
N VAL A 119 -13.40 2.32 -7.78
CA VAL A 119 -12.72 2.87 -6.60
C VAL A 119 -13.01 4.36 -6.39
N GLY A 120 -13.27 4.73 -5.14
CA GLY A 120 -13.26 6.10 -4.65
C GLY A 120 -11.82 6.52 -4.34
N SER A 121 -11.15 7.14 -5.30
CA SER A 121 -9.80 7.68 -5.13
C SER A 121 -9.74 9.06 -5.76
N ASP A 122 -9.00 9.99 -5.16
CA ASP A 122 -8.73 11.31 -5.76
C ASP A 122 -7.79 11.20 -6.97
N TYR A 123 -6.96 10.16 -7.01
CA TYR A 123 -6.00 9.92 -8.08
C TYR A 123 -6.65 9.29 -9.32
N GLU A 124 -6.59 9.98 -10.45
CA GLU A 124 -7.15 9.49 -11.72
C GLU A 124 -6.51 8.17 -12.17
N ASN A 125 -5.19 8.04 -12.04
CA ASN A 125 -4.48 6.81 -12.41
C ASN A 125 -4.91 5.60 -11.57
N ALA A 126 -5.18 5.80 -10.28
CA ALA A 126 -5.73 4.74 -9.44
C ALA A 126 -7.12 4.31 -9.93
N ARG A 127 -8.02 5.26 -10.20
CA ARG A 127 -9.36 4.96 -10.74
C ARG A 127 -9.28 4.17 -12.04
N LYS A 128 -8.38 4.56 -12.96
CA LYS A 128 -8.21 3.87 -14.25
C LYS A 128 -7.60 2.47 -14.10
N TYR A 129 -6.60 2.30 -13.23
CA TYR A 129 -6.02 0.99 -12.94
C TYR A 129 -7.08 0.00 -12.47
N TRP A 130 -7.84 0.36 -11.44
CA TRP A 130 -8.87 -0.50 -10.86
C TRP A 130 -10.06 -0.76 -11.79
N ALA A 131 -10.38 0.18 -12.68
CA ALA A 131 -11.50 0.04 -13.61
C ALA A 131 -11.19 -0.80 -14.85
N SER A 132 -9.92 -0.88 -15.29
CA SER A 132 -9.61 -1.42 -16.62
C SER A 132 -8.39 -2.35 -16.70
N ALA A 133 -7.53 -2.40 -15.68
CA ALA A 133 -6.39 -3.30 -15.74
C ALA A 133 -6.82 -4.76 -15.63
N GLY A 134 -6.36 -5.59 -16.57
CA GLY A 134 -6.80 -7.00 -16.68
C GLY A 134 -6.48 -7.89 -15.47
N ARG A 135 -5.61 -7.43 -14.56
CA ARG A 135 -5.28 -8.11 -13.29
C ARG A 135 -5.73 -7.34 -12.05
N ALA A 136 -6.36 -6.17 -12.20
CA ALA A 136 -6.88 -5.43 -11.05
C ALA A 136 -7.97 -6.27 -10.36
N GLY A 137 -7.91 -6.34 -9.03
CA GLY A 137 -8.83 -7.14 -8.25
C GLY A 137 -8.64 -8.65 -8.34
N VAL A 138 -7.64 -9.18 -9.07
CA VAL A 138 -7.38 -10.62 -9.18
C VAL A 138 -6.14 -11.00 -8.36
N PHE A 139 -6.35 -11.86 -7.38
CA PHE A 139 -5.31 -12.27 -6.44
C PHE A 139 -5.19 -13.80 -6.39
N ASN A 140 -4.19 -14.35 -7.06
CA ASN A 140 -3.80 -15.75 -6.86
C ASN A 140 -3.44 -15.97 -5.39
N THR A 141 -3.87 -17.08 -4.84
CA THR A 141 -3.69 -17.44 -3.44
C THR A 141 -3.44 -18.93 -3.30
N SER A 142 -3.15 -19.38 -2.09
CA SER A 142 -2.96 -20.79 -1.73
C SER A 142 -3.78 -21.12 -0.48
N HIS A 143 -4.13 -22.39 -0.31
CA HIS A 143 -4.72 -22.89 0.94
C HIS A 143 -3.65 -23.67 1.71
N ILE A 144 -3.73 -23.69 3.04
CA ILE A 144 -2.83 -24.50 3.86
C ILE A 144 -3.64 -25.65 4.47
N VAL A 145 -3.16 -26.88 4.26
CA VAL A 145 -3.83 -28.10 4.70
C VAL A 145 -2.90 -28.90 5.59
N TYR A 146 -3.39 -29.20 6.80
CA TYR A 146 -2.78 -30.16 7.71
C TYR A 146 -3.57 -31.47 7.72
N THR A 147 -2.89 -32.58 7.41
CA THR A 147 -3.46 -33.92 7.42
C THR A 147 -2.62 -34.83 8.32
N PRO A 148 -3.17 -35.34 9.43
CA PRO A 148 -2.50 -36.34 10.25
C PRO A 148 -2.59 -37.75 9.65
N ASP A 149 -1.60 -38.59 9.95
CA ASP A 149 -1.54 -40.01 9.62
C ASP A 149 -1.45 -40.82 10.92
N TYR A 150 -2.54 -40.80 11.69
CA TYR A 150 -2.66 -41.50 12.96
C TYR A 150 -2.96 -42.99 12.76
N ALA A 151 -2.42 -43.82 13.65
CA ALA A 151 -2.56 -45.26 13.55
C ALA A 151 -3.78 -45.82 14.31
N GLN A 152 -4.27 -45.13 15.34
CA GLN A 152 -5.29 -45.65 16.26
C GLN A 152 -6.49 -44.71 16.45
N TYR A 153 -6.34 -43.42 16.15
CA TYR A 153 -7.43 -42.47 16.09
C TYR A 153 -8.09 -42.56 14.71
N ASP A 154 -9.25 -43.21 14.64
CA ASP A 154 -9.89 -43.63 13.37
C ASP A 154 -10.46 -42.51 12.49
N SER A 155 -10.72 -41.32 13.03
CA SER A 155 -11.38 -40.23 12.29
C SER A 155 -10.85 -38.86 12.68
N PRO A 156 -9.55 -38.61 12.49
CA PRO A 156 -9.00 -37.30 12.73
C PRO A 156 -9.47 -36.34 11.64
N PRO A 157 -9.72 -35.07 12.00
CA PRO A 157 -10.02 -34.06 10.99
C PRO A 157 -8.76 -33.70 10.19
N THR A 158 -8.98 -33.34 8.93
CA THR A 158 -8.04 -32.50 8.17
C THR A 158 -8.31 -31.05 8.56
N THR A 159 -7.29 -30.31 8.97
CA THR A 159 -7.43 -28.89 9.34
C THR A 159 -7.03 -28.03 8.14
N VAL A 160 -7.93 -27.15 7.71
CA VAL A 160 -7.79 -26.35 6.48
C VAL A 160 -7.84 -24.87 6.83
N TYR A 161 -6.85 -24.13 6.35
CA TYR A 161 -6.85 -22.67 6.27
C TYR A 161 -7.05 -22.24 4.82
N GLU A 162 -8.10 -21.48 4.55
CA GLU A 162 -8.38 -20.88 3.24
C GLU A 162 -9.15 -19.58 3.42
N ASN A 163 -8.92 -18.57 2.57
CA ASN A 163 -9.68 -17.32 2.58
C ASN A 163 -9.89 -16.71 3.99
N SER A 164 -8.84 -16.73 4.84
CA SER A 164 -8.84 -16.33 6.27
C SER A 164 -9.69 -17.17 7.25
N LEU A 165 -10.40 -18.18 6.76
CA LEU A 165 -11.17 -19.16 7.53
C LEU A 165 -10.28 -20.32 7.95
N LEU A 166 -10.43 -20.79 9.20
CA LEU A 166 -9.81 -22.02 9.69
C LEU A 166 -10.88 -22.98 10.19
N TYR A 167 -10.86 -24.21 9.69
CA TYR A 167 -11.86 -25.22 10.04
C TYR A 167 -11.31 -26.65 9.94
N ASN A 168 -12.04 -27.58 10.56
CA ASN A 168 -11.80 -29.01 10.49
C ASN A 168 -12.78 -29.67 9.52
N ARG A 169 -12.26 -30.47 8.59
CA ARG A 169 -13.01 -31.34 7.69
C ARG A 169 -12.88 -32.78 8.15
N PHE A 170 -14.01 -33.42 8.45
CA PHE A 170 -14.07 -34.82 8.85
C PHE A 170 -14.41 -35.71 7.64
N SER A 171 -13.94 -36.95 7.66
CA SER A 171 -14.18 -37.94 6.60
C SER A 171 -15.67 -38.26 6.37
N ASN A 172 -16.52 -38.01 7.37
CA ASN A 172 -17.97 -38.14 7.25
C ASN A 172 -18.67 -36.93 6.59
N GLY A 173 -17.89 -35.97 6.07
CA GLY A 173 -18.38 -34.74 5.43
C GLY A 173 -18.76 -33.62 6.40
N ALA A 174 -18.63 -33.83 7.72
CA ALA A 174 -18.86 -32.76 8.68
C ALA A 174 -17.72 -31.73 8.63
N ASN A 175 -18.09 -30.45 8.64
CA ASN A 175 -17.16 -29.33 8.74
C ASN A 175 -17.40 -28.56 10.04
N ARG A 176 -16.33 -28.22 10.76
CA ARG A 176 -16.37 -27.49 12.04
C ARG A 176 -15.41 -26.32 12.02
N THR A 177 -15.96 -25.11 12.07
CA THR A 177 -15.20 -23.87 12.18
C THR A 177 -14.39 -23.84 13.47
N LEU A 178 -13.10 -23.54 13.36
CA LEU A 178 -12.21 -23.28 14.49
C LEU A 178 -12.04 -21.77 14.71
N SER A 179 -11.99 -21.00 13.63
CA SER A 179 -11.95 -19.54 13.65
C SER A 179 -12.66 -19.00 12.43
N GLY A 180 -13.57 -18.04 12.62
CA GLY A 180 -14.36 -17.47 11.52
C GLY A 180 -13.54 -16.72 10.47
N GLN A 181 -14.17 -16.43 9.34
CA GLN A 181 -13.57 -15.64 8.26
C GLN A 181 -13.28 -14.20 8.72
N GLN A 182 -12.26 -13.57 8.12
CA GLN A 182 -11.91 -12.14 8.26
C GLN A 182 -11.99 -11.39 6.93
N LEU A 183 -12.40 -12.08 5.86
CA LEU A 183 -12.57 -11.60 4.51
C LEU A 183 -13.53 -10.41 4.42
N VAL A 184 -14.69 -10.50 5.08
CA VAL A 184 -15.69 -9.43 5.14
C VAL A 184 -16.06 -9.16 6.58
N GLN A 185 -15.86 -7.92 7.02
CA GLN A 185 -16.18 -7.43 8.37
C GLN A 185 -16.90 -6.09 8.29
N GLY A 186 -18.23 -6.12 8.36
CA GLY A 186 -19.06 -4.92 8.20
C GLY A 186 -18.83 -4.29 6.82
N THR A 187 -18.12 -3.17 6.78
CA THR A 187 -17.75 -2.44 5.56
C THR A 187 -16.27 -2.59 5.19
N THR A 188 -15.52 -3.44 5.87
CA THR A 188 -14.11 -3.70 5.55
C THR A 188 -13.98 -5.04 4.85
N VAL A 189 -13.26 -5.07 3.74
CA VAL A 189 -12.90 -6.27 3.00
C VAL A 189 -11.39 -6.50 3.15
N ASN A 190 -11.00 -7.60 3.81
CA ASN A 190 -9.59 -7.95 4.01
C ASN A 190 -9.22 -9.15 3.13
N LEU A 191 -8.53 -8.88 2.03
CA LEU A 191 -8.01 -9.90 1.13
C LEU A 191 -6.54 -10.18 1.49
N VAL A 192 -6.28 -11.42 1.93
CA VAL A 192 -4.93 -11.91 2.18
C VAL A 192 -4.63 -13.01 1.18
N ALA A 193 -3.72 -12.72 0.24
CA ALA A 193 -3.21 -13.72 -0.70
C ALA A 193 -2.06 -14.49 -0.06
N LEU A 194 -2.11 -15.82 -0.12
CA LEU A 194 -0.99 -16.68 0.25
C LEU A 194 -0.20 -17.10 -0.99
N GLN A 195 1.12 -17.05 -0.89
CA GLN A 195 2.03 -17.45 -1.97
C GLN A 195 3.13 -18.36 -1.43
N GLY A 196 3.62 -19.27 -2.25
CA GLY A 196 4.78 -20.11 -1.95
C GLY A 196 4.45 -21.56 -1.62
N ASP A 197 5.50 -22.38 -1.74
CA ASP A 197 5.42 -23.82 -1.57
C ASP A 197 5.83 -24.20 -0.15
N LEU A 198 4.82 -24.59 0.65
CA LEU A 198 5.03 -25.25 1.90
C LEU A 198 4.84 -26.75 1.68
N GLN A 199 5.90 -27.54 1.88
CA GLN A 199 5.80 -29.00 2.01
C GLN A 199 6.56 -29.45 3.25
N ALA A 200 5.82 -29.91 4.26
CA ALA A 200 6.42 -30.46 5.47
C ALA A 200 5.72 -31.76 5.88
N SER A 201 6.52 -32.73 6.31
CA SER A 201 6.03 -33.95 6.94
C SER A 201 6.96 -34.38 8.07
N GLY A 202 6.41 -34.99 9.11
CA GLY A 202 7.22 -35.47 10.22
C GLY A 202 6.41 -35.93 11.42
N THR A 203 7.12 -36.49 12.40
CA THR A 203 6.58 -37.01 13.66
C THR A 203 6.79 -36.05 14.83
N GLY A 204 7.06 -34.78 14.53
CA GLY A 204 7.38 -33.75 15.52
C GLY A 204 7.19 -32.36 14.93
N ALA A 205 7.72 -31.35 15.61
CA ALA A 205 7.44 -29.97 15.24
C ALA A 205 8.26 -29.47 14.05
N LYS A 206 7.60 -28.68 13.22
CA LYS A 206 8.18 -27.92 12.13
C LYS A 206 7.93 -26.43 12.36
N THR A 207 8.95 -25.61 12.17
CA THR A 207 8.78 -24.16 12.07
C THR A 207 8.37 -23.81 10.64
N VAL A 208 7.26 -23.09 10.52
CA VAL A 208 6.76 -22.50 9.28
C VAL A 208 7.26 -21.07 9.23
N GLU A 209 8.13 -20.81 8.26
CA GLU A 209 8.62 -19.47 7.96
C GLU A 209 7.56 -18.72 7.15
N MET A 210 7.40 -17.43 7.44
CA MET A 210 6.51 -16.52 6.73
C MET A 210 7.31 -15.30 6.28
N THR A 211 6.94 -14.76 5.13
CA THR A 211 7.54 -13.54 4.59
C THR A 211 6.45 -12.58 4.18
N THR A 212 6.56 -11.32 4.58
CA THR A 212 5.66 -10.28 4.09
C THR A 212 6.06 -9.90 2.68
N ILE A 213 5.22 -10.22 1.69
CA ILE A 213 5.46 -9.86 0.28
C ILE A 213 4.86 -8.46 0.02
N SER A 214 3.61 -8.25 0.45
CA SER A 214 2.93 -6.97 0.35
C SER A 214 2.09 -6.72 1.60
N ALA A 215 2.51 -5.78 2.43
CA ALA A 215 1.84 -5.42 3.67
C ALA A 215 0.68 -4.46 3.42
N ALA A 216 -0.52 -4.75 3.95
CA ALA A 216 -1.72 -3.91 3.86
C ALA A 216 -1.60 -2.59 4.65
N THR A 217 -0.74 -1.70 4.15
CA THR A 217 -0.42 -0.37 4.70
C THR A 217 -1.33 0.72 4.13
N ARG A 218 -2.02 0.42 3.03
CA ARG A 218 -2.99 1.31 2.38
C ARG A 218 -4.36 0.66 2.33
N THR A 219 -5.39 1.50 2.30
CA THR A 219 -6.75 1.10 1.96
C THR A 219 -7.14 1.75 0.64
N VAL A 220 -8.06 1.13 -0.08
CA VAL A 220 -8.75 1.77 -1.21
C VAL A 220 -10.24 1.62 -1.01
N THR A 221 -10.96 2.73 -1.17
CA THR A 221 -12.41 2.73 -1.08
C THR A 221 -12.99 2.12 -2.35
N VAL A 222 -13.78 1.06 -2.23
CA VAL A 222 -14.49 0.43 -3.36
C VAL A 222 -16.00 0.61 -3.20
N ARG A 223 -16.72 0.72 -4.32
CA ARG A 223 -18.16 0.93 -4.32
C ARG A 223 -18.90 -0.24 -4.96
N SER A 224 -19.93 -0.72 -4.28
CA SER A 224 -20.91 -1.66 -4.85
C SER A 224 -22.07 -0.83 -5.39
N GLU A 225 -22.20 -0.74 -6.72
CA GLU A 225 -23.16 0.16 -7.35
C GLU A 225 -24.58 -0.45 -7.39
N ILE A 226 -25.60 0.41 -7.36
CA ILE A 226 -26.99 -0.03 -7.48
C ILE A 226 -27.21 -0.62 -8.87
N GLY A 227 -27.67 -1.87 -8.95
CA GLY A 227 -27.86 -2.61 -10.19
C GLY A 227 -26.59 -3.20 -10.80
N ASP A 228 -25.41 -2.95 -10.21
CA ASP A 228 -24.13 -3.56 -10.60
C ASP A 228 -23.26 -3.81 -9.36
N PRO A 229 -23.65 -4.80 -8.53
CA PRO A 229 -22.99 -5.07 -7.26
C PRO A 229 -21.55 -5.53 -7.44
N LEU A 230 -20.72 -5.24 -6.43
CA LEU A 230 -19.38 -5.77 -6.33
C LEU A 230 -19.41 -7.18 -5.72
N ASN A 231 -18.75 -8.14 -6.38
CA ASN A 231 -18.63 -9.52 -5.91
C ASN A 231 -17.18 -9.85 -5.54
N ILE A 232 -16.99 -10.53 -4.41
CA ILE A 232 -15.75 -11.21 -4.05
C ILE A 232 -15.93 -12.68 -4.36
N THR A 233 -15.32 -13.16 -5.44
CA THR A 233 -15.34 -14.59 -5.78
C THR A 233 -14.09 -15.25 -5.21
N ILE A 234 -14.31 -16.27 -4.38
CA ILE A 234 -13.25 -17.08 -3.77
C ILE A 234 -13.34 -18.52 -4.25
N THR A 235 -12.20 -19.21 -4.22
CA THR A 235 -12.16 -20.67 -4.35
C THR A 235 -12.15 -21.28 -2.96
N SER A 236 -13.05 -22.22 -2.67
CA SER A 236 -13.32 -22.71 -1.32
C SER A 236 -13.67 -24.19 -1.33
N ALA A 237 -13.17 -24.96 -0.38
CA ALA A 237 -13.60 -26.36 -0.22
C ALA A 237 -14.98 -26.46 0.46
N LEU A 238 -15.51 -25.36 1.00
CA LEU A 238 -16.87 -25.25 1.50
C LEU A 238 -17.83 -24.65 0.45
N PRO A 239 -19.06 -25.18 0.29
CA PRO A 239 -20.04 -24.61 -0.63
C PRO A 239 -20.61 -23.30 -0.10
N ALA A 240 -21.21 -22.49 -0.98
CA ALA A 240 -21.79 -21.19 -0.64
C ALA A 240 -22.82 -21.25 0.51
N SER A 241 -23.57 -22.34 0.62
CA SER A 241 -24.54 -22.53 1.71
C SER A 241 -23.88 -22.54 3.09
N ARG A 242 -22.68 -23.12 3.21
CA ARG A 242 -21.92 -23.09 4.47
C ARG A 242 -21.38 -21.70 4.77
N TRP A 243 -20.94 -20.95 3.74
CA TRP A 243 -20.49 -19.57 3.91
C TRP A 243 -21.59 -18.65 4.45
N ASN A 244 -22.87 -18.93 4.18
CA ASN A 244 -24.01 -18.16 4.70
C ASN A 244 -24.43 -18.55 6.13
N ASP A 245 -23.77 -19.50 6.79
CA ASP A 245 -24.06 -19.84 8.19
C ASP A 245 -23.69 -18.69 9.15
N ASP A 246 -24.36 -18.63 10.31
CA ASP A 246 -24.18 -17.57 11.33
C ASP A 246 -22.75 -17.43 11.85
N ASP A 247 -21.94 -18.49 11.82
CA ASP A 247 -20.54 -18.48 12.24
C ASP A 247 -19.57 -17.95 11.17
N LEU A 248 -20.06 -17.65 9.97
CA LEU A 248 -19.32 -17.10 8.82
C LEU A 248 -19.92 -15.77 8.32
N LEU A 249 -20.63 -15.76 7.19
CA LEU A 249 -21.25 -14.55 6.63
C LEU A 249 -22.67 -14.30 7.15
N GLY A 250 -23.33 -15.27 7.81
CA GLY A 250 -24.66 -15.05 8.38
C GLY A 250 -24.69 -13.91 9.42
N ALA A 251 -23.56 -13.66 10.09
CA ALA A 251 -23.36 -12.51 10.97
C ALA A 251 -23.03 -11.19 10.24
N GLN A 252 -22.83 -11.20 8.92
CA GLN A 252 -22.50 -10.05 8.08
C GLN A 252 -23.73 -9.63 7.27
N PRO A 253 -24.53 -8.63 7.72
CA PRO A 253 -25.80 -8.29 7.06
C PRO A 253 -25.63 -7.71 5.65
N ARG A 254 -24.42 -7.31 5.28
CA ARG A 254 -24.08 -6.64 4.02
C ARG A 254 -23.41 -7.55 2.98
N ALA A 255 -23.38 -8.85 3.22
CA ALA A 255 -22.74 -9.81 2.34
C ALA A 255 -23.56 -11.10 2.25
N THR A 256 -23.61 -11.70 1.06
CA THR A 256 -24.28 -12.99 0.86
C THR A 256 -23.52 -13.81 -0.17
N ALA A 257 -23.26 -15.07 0.15
CA ALA A 257 -22.57 -16.01 -0.73
C ALA A 257 -23.53 -16.74 -1.67
N PHE A 258 -23.10 -16.92 -2.92
CA PHE A 258 -23.79 -17.64 -3.98
C PHE A 258 -22.84 -18.65 -4.63
N ASP A 259 -23.42 -19.71 -5.16
CA ASP A 259 -22.69 -20.71 -5.94
C ASP A 259 -22.36 -20.12 -7.33
N ASP A 260 -21.08 -20.14 -7.70
CA ASP A 260 -20.53 -19.63 -8.97
C ASP A 260 -19.83 -20.76 -9.75
N GLY A 261 -20.22 -22.01 -9.47
CA GLY A 261 -19.70 -23.21 -10.11
C GLY A 261 -18.59 -23.90 -9.31
N ASP A 262 -17.95 -24.87 -9.95
CA ASP A 262 -16.89 -25.68 -9.36
C ASP A 262 -15.61 -25.59 -10.19
N VAL A 263 -14.47 -25.77 -9.52
CA VAL A 263 -13.14 -25.84 -10.14
C VAL A 263 -12.37 -27.03 -9.59
N THR A 264 -11.46 -27.60 -10.38
CA THR A 264 -10.61 -28.71 -9.93
C THR A 264 -9.18 -28.25 -9.79
N VAL A 265 -8.61 -28.39 -8.59
CA VAL A 265 -7.23 -28.02 -8.25
C VAL A 265 -6.58 -29.24 -7.61
N ASP A 266 -5.39 -29.63 -8.08
CA ASP A 266 -4.67 -30.83 -7.61
C ASP A 266 -5.51 -32.14 -7.61
N GLY A 267 -6.49 -32.24 -8.50
CA GLY A 267 -7.40 -33.39 -8.60
C GLY A 267 -8.55 -33.41 -7.58
N GLU A 268 -8.68 -32.37 -6.76
CA GLU A 268 -9.78 -32.16 -5.82
C GLU A 268 -10.75 -31.10 -6.36
N THR A 269 -12.05 -31.29 -6.15
CA THR A 269 -13.08 -30.32 -6.54
C THR A 269 -13.28 -29.28 -5.44
N TYR A 270 -13.21 -28.01 -5.82
CA TYR A 270 -13.49 -26.85 -5.00
C TYR A 270 -14.71 -26.11 -5.55
N HIS A 271 -15.43 -25.42 -4.66
CA HIS A 271 -16.52 -24.54 -5.02
C HIS A 271 -16.00 -23.14 -5.29
N ARG A 272 -16.46 -22.54 -6.38
CA ARG A 272 -16.29 -21.12 -6.65
C ARG A 272 -17.47 -20.39 -5.99
N VAL A 273 -17.18 -19.59 -4.98
CA VAL A 273 -18.20 -18.93 -4.15
C VAL A 273 -18.14 -17.43 -4.41
N ALA A 274 -19.21 -16.88 -4.98
CA ALA A 274 -19.35 -15.44 -5.20
C ALA A 274 -20.05 -14.79 -4.00
N ILE A 275 -19.32 -13.93 -3.29
CA ILE A 275 -19.84 -13.15 -2.16
C ILE A 275 -20.27 -11.79 -2.69
N LYS A 276 -21.59 -11.60 -2.83
CA LYS A 276 -22.18 -10.33 -3.25
C LYS A 276 -22.19 -9.35 -2.09
N LEU A 277 -21.60 -8.18 -2.29
CA LEU A 277 -21.65 -7.06 -1.36
C LEU A 277 -22.93 -6.24 -1.55
N GLU A 278 -23.48 -5.71 -0.46
CA GLU A 278 -24.69 -4.87 -0.48
C GLU A 278 -24.55 -3.68 -1.45
N GLU A 279 -25.56 -3.48 -2.28
CA GLU A 279 -25.60 -2.45 -3.31
C GLU A 279 -25.82 -1.06 -2.72
N GLY A 280 -25.24 -0.03 -3.34
CA GLY A 280 -25.31 1.35 -2.87
C GLY A 280 -24.36 1.65 -1.71
N GLU A 281 -23.65 0.65 -1.20
CA GLU A 281 -22.71 0.77 -0.10
C GLU A 281 -21.26 0.92 -0.58
N THR A 282 -20.44 1.45 0.33
CA THR A 282 -19.00 1.66 0.13
C THR A 282 -18.22 0.83 1.13
N TYR A 283 -17.12 0.24 0.66
CA TYR A 283 -16.28 -0.66 1.45
C TYR A 283 -14.83 -0.19 1.45
N GLU A 284 -14.14 -0.41 2.56
CA GLU A 284 -12.69 -0.26 2.64
C GLU A 284 -12.04 -1.58 2.23
N LEU A 285 -11.34 -1.57 1.09
CA LEU A 285 -10.56 -2.71 0.64
C LEU A 285 -9.14 -2.64 1.20
N ARG A 286 -8.74 -3.71 1.88
CA ARG A 286 -7.39 -3.98 2.36
C ARG A 286 -6.88 -5.23 1.70
N THR A 287 -5.81 -5.11 0.93
CA THR A 287 -5.22 -6.19 0.15
C THR A 287 -3.77 -6.40 0.57
N SER A 288 -3.35 -7.65 0.66
CA SER A 288 -1.99 -8.03 1.10
C SER A 288 -1.57 -9.36 0.48
N ALA A 289 -0.26 -9.61 0.50
CA ALA A 289 0.34 -10.88 0.10
C ALA A 289 1.33 -11.35 1.16
N VAL A 290 1.22 -12.63 1.53
CA VAL A 290 2.08 -13.29 2.51
C VAL A 290 2.66 -14.54 1.88
N GLY A 291 3.98 -14.63 1.91
CA GLY A 291 4.75 -15.80 1.56
C GLY A 291 4.76 -16.82 2.68
N VAL A 292 4.57 -18.10 2.37
CA VAL A 292 4.69 -19.21 3.31
C VAL A 292 5.57 -20.31 2.70
N GLY A 293 6.53 -20.82 3.48
CA GLY A 293 7.45 -21.82 2.95
C GLY A 293 8.45 -21.21 1.95
N ALA A 294 8.67 -21.88 0.81
CA ALA A 294 9.57 -21.41 -0.23
C ALA A 294 8.85 -20.46 -1.18
N VAL A 295 9.36 -19.24 -1.31
CA VAL A 295 8.84 -18.23 -2.25
C VAL A 295 9.93 -17.92 -3.29
N PRO A 296 9.61 -17.89 -4.60
CA PRO A 296 10.54 -17.47 -5.63
C PRO A 296 11.10 -16.06 -5.35
N ASN A 297 12.39 -15.83 -5.62
CA ASN A 297 13.04 -14.55 -5.30
C ASN A 297 12.43 -13.35 -6.05
N ASP A 298 11.90 -13.58 -7.25
CA ASP A 298 11.18 -12.62 -8.07
C ASP A 298 9.76 -12.32 -7.58
N GLU A 299 9.21 -13.15 -6.68
CA GLU A 299 7.92 -12.90 -6.02
C GLU A 299 8.06 -12.29 -4.62
N LEU A 300 9.28 -12.25 -4.06
CA LEU A 300 9.54 -11.64 -2.74
C LEU A 300 9.35 -10.12 -2.75
N VAL A 301 9.53 -9.48 -3.90
CA VAL A 301 9.28 -8.05 -4.10
C VAL A 301 8.14 -7.91 -5.10
N PRO A 302 7.00 -7.31 -4.71
CA PRO A 302 5.86 -7.24 -5.59
C PRO A 302 6.16 -6.31 -6.77
N ASP A 303 5.72 -6.74 -7.96
CA ASP A 303 5.82 -5.92 -9.16
C ASP A 303 5.04 -4.59 -8.99
N PRO A 304 5.63 -3.45 -9.43
CA PRO A 304 4.89 -2.22 -9.63
C PRO A 304 3.64 -2.45 -10.48
N ALA A 305 2.50 -1.86 -10.11
CA ALA A 305 1.26 -1.98 -10.89
C ALA A 305 0.80 -0.63 -11.44
N TYR A 306 0.85 0.41 -10.62
CA TYR A 306 0.51 1.78 -11.02
C TYR A 306 1.24 2.79 -10.13
N LEU A 307 1.20 4.06 -10.52
CA LEU A 307 1.73 5.16 -9.74
C LEU A 307 0.66 6.23 -9.50
N VAL A 308 0.76 6.90 -8.36
CA VAL A 308 -0.06 8.07 -8.02
C VAL A 308 0.84 9.26 -7.70
N VAL A 309 0.36 10.46 -7.99
CA VAL A 309 1.05 11.70 -7.65
C VAL A 309 0.61 12.10 -6.25
N THR A 310 1.49 12.03 -5.27
CA THR A 310 1.17 12.41 -3.88
C THR A 310 1.45 13.87 -3.61
N GLU A 311 2.41 14.45 -4.33
CA GLU A 311 2.70 15.88 -4.33
C GLU A 311 2.81 16.32 -5.79
N GLU A 312 1.92 17.22 -6.19
CA GLU A 312 1.84 17.69 -7.57
C GLU A 312 3.05 18.55 -7.92
N PHE A 313 3.35 18.63 -9.22
CA PHE A 313 4.31 19.60 -9.72
C PHE A 313 3.83 21.03 -9.42
N GLN A 314 4.77 21.97 -9.41
CA GLN A 314 4.52 23.39 -9.33
C GLN A 314 5.22 24.10 -10.49
N PRO A 315 4.70 25.26 -10.91
CA PRO A 315 5.38 26.12 -11.87
C PRO A 315 6.76 26.53 -11.35
N VAL A 316 7.79 26.44 -12.20
CA VAL A 316 9.17 26.78 -11.83
C VAL A 316 9.76 27.82 -12.78
N ALA A 317 10.38 28.86 -12.22
CA ALA A 317 11.06 29.90 -12.99
C ALA A 317 12.38 29.40 -13.60
N ASN A 318 12.90 30.07 -14.63
CA ASN A 318 14.20 29.77 -15.21
C ASN A 318 15.31 29.79 -14.14
N GLY A 319 16.05 28.69 -14.03
CA GLY A 319 17.12 28.50 -13.04
C GLY A 319 16.63 28.06 -11.65
N SER A 320 15.33 28.12 -11.36
CA SER A 320 14.75 27.59 -10.13
C SER A 320 14.55 26.08 -10.23
N THR A 321 14.58 25.41 -9.07
CA THR A 321 14.36 23.96 -8.96
C THR A 321 13.20 23.71 -8.02
N ASP A 322 12.36 22.74 -8.36
CA ASP A 322 11.26 22.30 -7.52
C ASP A 322 11.14 20.76 -7.59
N ARG A 323 10.19 20.20 -6.84
CA ARG A 323 10.02 18.77 -6.64
C ARG A 323 8.57 18.34 -6.86
N MET A 324 8.42 17.10 -7.24
CA MET A 324 7.15 16.39 -7.37
C MET A 324 7.35 15.01 -6.76
N THR A 325 6.37 14.52 -6.02
CA THR A 325 6.47 13.19 -5.39
C THR A 325 5.45 12.25 -6.00
N VAL A 326 5.94 11.11 -6.48
CA VAL A 326 5.10 9.98 -6.91
C VAL A 326 5.25 8.82 -5.95
N GLU A 327 4.16 8.10 -5.74
CA GLU A 327 4.14 6.83 -5.00
C GLU A 327 3.83 5.70 -5.98
N VAL A 328 4.72 4.71 -6.03
CA VAL A 328 4.53 3.49 -6.82
C VAL A 328 3.84 2.45 -5.95
N ARG A 329 2.76 1.88 -6.47
CA ARG A 329 1.95 0.87 -5.80
C ARG A 329 1.95 -0.44 -6.57
N ASP A 330 1.94 -1.53 -5.83
CA ASP A 330 1.75 -2.87 -6.39
C ASP A 330 0.27 -3.15 -6.68
N ARG A 331 -0.02 -4.37 -7.17
CA ARG A 331 -1.38 -4.79 -7.47
C ARG A 331 -2.29 -4.90 -6.24
N TYR A 332 -1.71 -4.92 -5.04
CA TYR A 332 -2.38 -4.94 -3.75
C TYR A 332 -2.56 -3.51 -3.18
N ASN A 333 -2.33 -2.46 -3.98
CA ASN A 333 -2.40 -1.05 -3.60
C ASN A 333 -1.42 -0.65 -2.47
N ASN A 334 -0.37 -1.43 -2.23
CA ASN A 334 0.64 -1.12 -1.24
C ASN A 334 1.91 -0.55 -1.89
N PRO A 335 2.68 0.29 -1.18
CA PRO A 335 3.85 0.95 -1.77
C PRO A 335 4.99 -0.04 -2.08
N VAL A 336 5.65 0.15 -3.22
CA VAL A 336 6.77 -0.70 -3.67
C VAL A 336 8.11 0.00 -3.43
N THR A 337 8.98 -0.60 -2.62
CA THR A 337 10.34 -0.10 -2.35
C THR A 337 11.30 -0.46 -3.49
N GLY A 338 12.21 0.43 -3.87
CA GLY A 338 13.23 0.15 -4.89
C GLY A 338 12.70 0.09 -6.33
N ALA A 339 11.47 0.53 -6.57
CA ALA A 339 10.89 0.58 -7.90
C ALA A 339 11.52 1.69 -8.74
N GLN A 340 11.81 1.38 -10.01
CA GLN A 340 12.35 2.36 -10.95
C GLN A 340 11.22 3.20 -11.58
N VAL A 341 11.35 4.51 -11.46
CA VAL A 341 10.47 5.51 -12.07
C VAL A 341 11.25 6.25 -13.16
N ASN A 342 10.92 5.99 -14.41
CA ASN A 342 11.46 6.70 -15.56
C ASN A 342 10.67 7.98 -15.78
N VAL A 343 11.34 9.12 -15.62
CA VAL A 343 10.77 10.44 -15.83
C VAL A 343 11.36 11.02 -17.10
N SER A 344 10.51 11.69 -17.88
CA SER A 344 10.89 12.42 -19.09
C SER A 344 10.24 13.79 -19.10
N VAL A 345 10.95 14.77 -19.63
CA VAL A 345 10.47 16.15 -19.81
C VAL A 345 10.70 16.59 -21.25
N ASP A 346 10.14 17.75 -21.62
CA ASP A 346 10.31 18.32 -22.96
C ASP A 346 11.77 18.65 -23.33
N GLY A 347 12.65 18.85 -22.34
CA GLY A 347 14.08 19.13 -22.51
C GLY A 347 14.41 20.54 -22.99
N GLN A 348 13.39 21.36 -23.28
CA GLN A 348 13.52 22.74 -23.73
C GLN A 348 13.31 23.73 -22.59
N TYR A 349 12.29 23.47 -21.76
CA TYR A 349 11.78 24.31 -20.68
C TYR A 349 11.99 23.70 -19.29
N LEU A 350 12.11 22.37 -19.22
CA LEU A 350 12.40 21.63 -17.99
C LEU A 350 13.60 20.72 -18.20
N ASN A 351 14.39 20.57 -17.14
CA ASN A 351 15.46 19.60 -17.07
C ASN A 351 15.32 18.80 -15.77
N LEU A 352 15.56 17.49 -15.81
CA LEU A 352 15.51 16.64 -14.63
C LEU A 352 16.89 16.52 -14.02
N SER A 353 16.97 16.40 -12.71
CA SER A 353 18.22 16.09 -12.03
C SER A 353 18.01 15.12 -10.88
N ASN A 354 19.00 14.26 -10.67
CA ASN A 354 19.15 13.45 -9.47
C ASN A 354 20.62 13.44 -9.04
N ARG A 355 21.02 12.56 -8.11
CA ARG A 355 22.41 12.52 -7.60
C ARG A 355 23.45 12.08 -8.63
N THR A 356 23.05 11.42 -9.72
CA THR A 356 23.94 10.75 -10.67
C THR A 356 23.77 11.21 -12.11
N ALA A 357 22.66 11.87 -12.45
CA ALA A 357 22.31 12.26 -13.81
C ALA A 357 21.58 13.62 -13.84
N THR A 358 21.73 14.30 -14.96
CA THR A 358 20.94 15.48 -15.34
C THR A 358 20.63 15.37 -16.83
N GLY A 359 19.40 15.66 -17.22
CA GLY A 359 18.96 15.60 -18.61
C GLY A 359 17.45 15.48 -18.75
N ASP A 360 17.02 15.32 -20.00
CA ASP A 360 15.59 15.33 -20.37
C ASP A 360 14.89 14.01 -20.00
N SER A 361 15.65 12.97 -19.67
CA SER A 361 15.15 11.73 -19.14
C SER A 361 16.06 11.18 -18.05
N VAL A 362 15.48 10.93 -16.88
CA VAL A 362 16.20 10.48 -15.68
C VAL A 362 15.36 9.41 -14.97
N THR A 363 16.03 8.36 -14.52
CA THR A 363 15.42 7.31 -13.69
C THR A 363 15.60 7.64 -12.21
N PHE A 364 14.49 7.60 -11.48
CA PHE A 364 14.42 7.73 -10.03
C PHE A 364 14.10 6.36 -9.42
N GLU A 365 14.39 6.20 -8.12
CA GLU A 365 14.11 4.97 -7.38
C GLU A 365 13.25 5.32 -6.16
N THR A 366 12.27 4.48 -5.86
CA THR A 366 11.41 4.69 -4.69
C THR A 366 12.13 4.36 -3.39
N ASN A 367 11.88 5.15 -2.36
CA ASN A 367 12.35 4.93 -1.00
C ASN A 367 11.57 3.80 -0.28
N SER A 368 11.83 3.60 1.02
CA SER A 368 11.16 2.58 1.85
C SER A 368 9.66 2.79 2.04
N GLU A 369 9.13 3.97 1.70
CA GLU A 369 7.70 4.27 1.70
C GLU A 369 7.08 4.13 0.30
N GLY A 370 7.84 3.62 -0.67
CA GLY A 370 7.43 3.49 -2.07
C GLY A 370 7.30 4.81 -2.82
N ARG A 371 7.95 5.88 -2.34
CA ARG A 371 7.91 7.21 -2.95
C ARG A 371 9.19 7.57 -3.69
N ALA A 372 9.07 8.15 -4.87
CA ALA A 372 10.16 8.76 -5.61
C ALA A 372 9.97 10.28 -5.66
N GLU A 373 10.97 11.01 -5.16
CA GLU A 373 11.02 12.47 -5.20
C GLU A 373 11.73 12.91 -6.49
N ILE A 374 10.95 13.45 -7.42
CA ILE A 374 11.37 13.87 -8.75
C ILE A 374 11.79 15.33 -8.67
N THR A 375 13.06 15.62 -8.93
CA THR A 375 13.57 16.99 -8.96
C THR A 375 13.64 17.50 -10.40
N TYR A 376 13.05 18.66 -10.67
CA TYR A 376 13.06 19.31 -11.97
C TYR A 376 13.45 20.79 -11.85
N THR A 377 14.13 21.30 -12.86
CA THR A 377 14.65 22.66 -12.92
C THR A 377 14.10 23.36 -14.14
N GLY A 378 13.60 24.59 -13.97
CA GLY A 378 13.18 25.43 -15.10
C GLY A 378 14.38 25.87 -15.93
N THR A 379 14.31 25.73 -17.24
CA THR A 379 15.32 26.18 -18.20
C THR A 379 14.64 26.96 -19.32
N ASN A 380 15.29 27.96 -19.93
CA ASN A 380 14.76 28.72 -21.07
C ASN A 380 13.27 29.13 -21.00
N SER A 381 12.75 29.48 -19.81
CA SER A 381 11.32 29.75 -19.58
C SER A 381 10.81 31.07 -20.20
N THR A 382 11.45 31.55 -21.26
CA THR A 382 11.17 32.79 -22.00
C THR A 382 10.29 32.57 -23.24
N GLY A 383 9.93 31.33 -23.56
CA GLY A 383 9.10 30.94 -24.71
C GLY A 383 7.61 30.77 -24.36
N SER A 384 6.74 30.82 -25.36
CA SER A 384 5.27 30.79 -25.23
C SER A 384 4.66 29.39 -25.05
N ASP A 385 5.47 28.34 -24.95
CA ASP A 385 4.99 26.96 -25.04
C ASP A 385 5.01 26.29 -23.66
N SER A 386 3.97 25.50 -23.37
CA SER A 386 3.87 24.72 -22.13
C SER A 386 4.94 23.64 -22.07
N ALA A 387 5.61 23.51 -20.93
CA ALA A 387 6.48 22.38 -20.62
C ALA A 387 5.65 21.11 -20.37
N TRP A 388 6.26 19.93 -20.44
CA TRP A 388 5.61 18.69 -20.00
C TRP A 388 6.57 17.83 -19.19
N LEU A 389 6.00 17.05 -18.27
CA LEU A 389 6.72 16.08 -17.45
C LEU A 389 5.89 14.80 -17.38
N ASN A 390 6.46 13.67 -17.80
CA ASN A 390 5.84 12.35 -17.74
C ASN A 390 6.66 11.44 -16.82
N ALA A 391 6.01 10.81 -15.84
CA ALA A 391 6.60 9.79 -14.98
C ALA A 391 5.97 8.42 -15.29
N SER A 392 6.80 7.38 -15.39
CA SER A 392 6.37 6.02 -15.73
C SER A 392 7.17 4.97 -14.94
N ILE A 393 6.56 3.83 -14.67
CA ILE A 393 7.23 2.64 -14.13
C ILE A 393 7.46 1.67 -15.32
N GLY A 394 8.72 1.29 -15.60
CA GLY A 394 9.10 0.18 -16.50
C GLY A 394 8.52 0.05 -17.95
N GLY A 395 8.73 -1.13 -18.56
CA GLY A 395 8.45 -1.46 -19.99
C GLY A 395 6.96 -1.55 -20.39
N GLU A 396 6.66 -1.90 -21.65
CA GLU A 396 5.35 -1.76 -22.36
C GLU A 396 4.08 -2.36 -21.69
N GLY A 397 4.16 -2.94 -20.48
CA GLY A 397 3.06 -3.63 -19.79
C GLY A 397 2.40 -2.90 -18.61
N TYR A 398 2.82 -1.68 -18.25
CA TYR A 398 2.19 -0.93 -17.16
C TYR A 398 1.16 0.07 -17.70
N GLU A 399 -0.11 -0.18 -17.38
CA GLU A 399 -1.23 0.66 -17.80
C GLU A 399 -1.28 1.92 -16.92
N TYR A 400 -1.51 3.08 -17.56
CA TYR A 400 -1.60 4.43 -16.96
C TYR A 400 -0.27 5.14 -16.72
N ARG A 401 0.39 5.42 -17.85
CA ARG A 401 1.74 5.99 -18.00
C ARG A 401 1.92 7.48 -17.73
N ASN A 402 0.87 8.27 -17.55
CA ASN A 402 0.98 9.71 -17.84
C ASN A 402 0.35 10.58 -16.76
N VAL A 403 1.18 11.41 -16.14
CA VAL A 403 0.75 12.75 -15.74
C VAL A 403 0.99 13.62 -16.97
N THR A 404 -0.03 13.85 -17.78
CA THR A 404 0.07 14.71 -18.96
C THR A 404 -0.74 15.97 -18.72
N GLY A 405 -0.21 17.12 -19.15
CA GLY A 405 -0.88 18.41 -18.96
C GLY A 405 -0.46 19.16 -17.71
N ILE A 406 0.75 18.90 -17.23
CA ILE A 406 1.49 19.82 -16.36
C ILE A 406 1.79 21.07 -17.20
N GLU A 407 0.84 21.98 -17.32
CA GLU A 407 1.16 23.32 -17.81
C GLU A 407 2.03 23.97 -16.73
N VAL A 408 3.32 24.17 -17.03
CA VAL A 408 4.08 25.21 -16.37
C VAL A 408 3.60 26.50 -17.03
N PRO A 409 2.73 27.30 -16.38
CA PRO A 409 2.21 28.51 -16.98
C PRO A 409 3.36 29.47 -17.27
N LYS A 410 3.29 30.05 -18.47
CA LYS A 410 4.22 30.98 -19.10
C LYS A 410 4.76 32.03 -18.11
N VAL A 411 6.08 32.25 -18.13
CA VAL A 411 6.68 33.50 -17.68
C VAL A 411 6.83 34.41 -18.89
N ILE A 412 5.98 35.43 -19.03
CA ILE A 412 6.13 36.43 -20.10
C ILE A 412 7.34 37.29 -19.75
N ILE A 413 8.45 37.13 -20.50
CA ILE A 413 9.48 38.15 -20.61
C ILE A 413 9.33 38.73 -22.02
N GLY A 414 8.69 39.89 -22.11
CA GLY A 414 8.44 40.58 -23.38
C GLY A 414 9.74 40.87 -24.14
N GLY A 415 10.03 40.06 -25.16
CA GLY A 415 10.98 40.37 -26.22
C GLY A 415 10.29 41.19 -27.29
N GLY A 416 10.73 42.45 -27.46
CA GLY A 416 9.99 43.51 -28.16
C GLY A 416 9.54 43.22 -29.59
N GLY A 417 8.37 43.78 -29.93
CA GLY A 417 7.89 43.86 -31.30
C GLY A 417 6.43 44.29 -31.47
N GLY A 418 6.08 45.52 -31.10
CA GLY A 418 5.00 46.28 -31.74
C GLY A 418 3.55 46.07 -31.26
N ASP A 419 3.02 47.16 -30.71
CA ASP A 419 1.60 47.57 -30.68
C ASP A 419 0.66 46.93 -29.63
N GLY A 420 0.53 47.62 -28.49
CA GLY A 420 -0.75 47.80 -27.80
C GLY A 420 -1.02 46.97 -26.53
N GLY A 421 -0.40 47.34 -25.40
CA GLY A 421 -0.93 47.06 -24.04
C GLY A 421 0.07 46.49 -23.04
N GLY A 422 0.43 47.25 -22.01
CA GLY A 422 0.78 46.75 -20.67
C GLY A 422 2.23 46.40 -20.30
N ASP A 423 3.13 46.06 -21.23
CA ASP A 423 4.47 45.54 -20.85
C ASP A 423 5.51 46.63 -20.51
N GLY A 424 5.29 47.32 -19.38
CA GLY A 424 6.20 48.31 -18.80
C GLY A 424 6.69 47.89 -17.42
N VAL A 425 7.93 48.29 -17.07
CA VAL A 425 8.31 48.42 -15.66
C VAL A 425 7.33 49.40 -15.00
N ASN A 426 6.73 49.00 -13.87
CA ASN A 426 5.57 49.65 -13.26
C ASN A 426 4.33 49.67 -14.18
N PRO A 427 3.64 48.52 -14.32
CA PRO A 427 2.36 48.45 -15.03
C PRO A 427 1.35 49.46 -14.46
N ALA A 428 0.58 50.08 -15.36
CA ALA A 428 -0.30 51.22 -15.03
C ALA A 428 -1.55 51.29 -15.92
N ALA A 429 -1.80 50.29 -16.77
CA ALA A 429 -2.96 50.24 -17.65
C ALA A 429 -4.14 49.54 -16.97
N THR A 430 -5.34 49.79 -17.48
CA THR A 430 -6.53 49.00 -17.11
C THR A 430 -6.31 47.56 -17.55
N GLY A 431 -6.42 46.62 -16.60
CA GLY A 431 -6.07 45.22 -16.80
C GLY A 431 -4.74 44.79 -16.14
N ASP A 432 -4.10 45.68 -15.37
CA ASP A 432 -2.86 45.40 -14.64
C ASP A 432 -3.08 45.35 -13.12
N LEU A 433 -2.17 44.65 -12.43
CA LEU A 433 -1.93 44.84 -11.00
C LEU A 433 -0.99 46.04 -10.83
N ILE A 434 -1.55 47.17 -10.42
CA ILE A 434 -0.85 48.46 -10.39
C ILE A 434 -0.25 48.67 -9.00
N LEU A 435 1.03 49.02 -8.92
CA LEU A 435 1.63 49.57 -7.71
C LEU A 435 1.13 51.02 -7.56
N ASP A 436 0.25 51.24 -6.59
CA ASP A 436 -0.39 52.53 -6.33
C ASP A 436 0.50 53.46 -5.51
N SER A 437 1.12 52.90 -4.47
CA SER A 437 2.07 53.64 -3.64
C SER A 437 3.05 52.72 -2.91
N GLU A 438 4.21 53.28 -2.60
CA GLU A 438 5.26 52.69 -1.78
C GLU A 438 5.60 53.63 -0.62
N SER A 439 5.85 53.08 0.57
CA SER A 439 6.32 53.87 1.71
C SER A 439 7.17 53.05 2.68
N VAL A 440 8.18 53.68 3.27
CA VAL A 440 8.95 53.08 4.36
C VAL A 440 8.23 53.33 5.67
N THR A 441 7.74 52.26 6.31
CA THR A 441 6.91 52.34 7.53
C THR A 441 7.71 51.96 8.78
N GLY A 442 8.83 52.67 8.98
CA GLY A 442 9.67 52.58 10.17
C GLY A 442 10.64 51.38 10.17
N GLY A 443 11.92 51.66 10.44
CA GLY A 443 12.97 50.64 10.47
C GLY A 443 13.26 50.06 9.09
N ASN A 444 13.10 48.75 8.96
CA ASN A 444 13.44 47.93 7.80
C ASN A 444 12.22 47.54 6.92
N SER A 445 11.03 48.08 7.21
CA SER A 445 9.79 47.73 6.53
C SER A 445 9.43 48.69 5.39
N VAL A 446 9.12 48.14 4.23
CA VAL A 446 8.59 48.87 3.06
C VAL A 446 7.20 48.34 2.74
N GLU A 447 6.19 49.19 2.87
CA GLU A 447 4.82 48.91 2.45
C GLU A 447 4.64 49.24 0.96
N LEU A 448 4.06 48.28 0.25
CA LEU A 448 3.67 48.37 -1.16
C LEU A 448 2.16 48.19 -1.25
N VAL A 449 1.48 49.17 -1.82
CA VAL A 449 0.04 49.18 -1.97
C VAL A 449 -0.30 48.89 -3.42
N PHE A 450 -1.07 47.82 -3.66
CA PHE A 450 -1.47 47.41 -4.99
C PHE A 450 -2.97 47.61 -5.23
N ASN A 451 -3.30 48.01 -6.46
CA ASN A 451 -4.66 48.09 -6.97
C ASN A 451 -4.83 47.06 -8.10
N ASN A 452 -5.82 46.18 -7.98
CA ASN A 452 -6.14 45.22 -9.02
C ASN A 452 -7.17 45.82 -9.98
N THR A 453 -6.74 46.17 -11.19
CA THR A 453 -7.63 46.69 -12.23
C THR A 453 -8.15 45.61 -13.19
N LEU A 454 -7.87 44.33 -12.91
CA LEU A 454 -8.41 43.19 -13.64
C LEU A 454 -9.85 42.92 -13.22
N ASP A 455 -10.59 42.28 -14.12
CA ASP A 455 -11.97 41.80 -13.90
C ASP A 455 -12.06 40.53 -13.04
N SER A 456 -10.92 40.01 -12.58
CA SER A 456 -10.78 38.77 -11.84
C SER A 456 -9.88 38.90 -10.62
N GLN A 457 -10.01 37.97 -9.68
CA GLN A 457 -9.14 37.88 -8.51
C GLN A 457 -7.71 37.57 -8.95
N VAL A 458 -6.75 38.27 -8.35
CA VAL A 458 -5.32 38.06 -8.53
C VAL A 458 -4.78 37.35 -7.29
N ASN A 459 -4.13 36.20 -7.48
CA ASN A 459 -3.50 35.46 -6.40
C ASN A 459 -1.98 35.50 -6.55
N VAL A 460 -1.29 36.33 -5.77
CA VAL A 460 0.17 36.43 -5.81
C VAL A 460 0.78 35.18 -5.19
N SER A 461 1.57 34.44 -5.97
CA SER A 461 2.06 33.10 -5.66
C SER A 461 3.59 33.01 -5.53
N ALA A 462 4.34 33.97 -6.07
CA ALA A 462 5.78 34.07 -5.85
C ALA A 462 6.29 35.52 -5.95
N ALA A 463 7.42 35.80 -5.32
CA ALA A 463 8.12 37.08 -5.41
C ALA A 463 9.62 36.89 -5.63
N ARG A 464 10.24 37.84 -6.32
CA ARG A 464 11.69 37.93 -6.49
C ARG A 464 12.18 39.35 -6.33
N LEU A 465 13.18 39.54 -5.48
CA LEU A 465 13.95 40.78 -5.43
C LEU A 465 15.10 40.69 -6.45
N ASN A 466 14.90 41.24 -7.64
CA ASN A 466 15.87 41.13 -8.74
C ASN A 466 17.16 41.91 -8.46
N PHE A 467 17.00 43.08 -7.87
CA PHE A 467 18.09 44.03 -7.69
C PHE A 467 17.77 45.00 -6.57
N TYR A 468 18.81 45.44 -5.86
CA TYR A 468 18.74 46.50 -4.86
C TYR A 468 19.89 47.47 -5.08
N TYR A 469 19.57 48.75 -5.26
CA TYR A 469 20.54 49.82 -5.23
C TYR A 469 20.67 50.36 -3.81
N CYS A 470 21.86 50.23 -3.28
CA CYS A 470 22.20 50.66 -1.95
C CYS A 470 23.08 51.91 -1.99
N SER A 471 22.56 53.01 -1.47
CA SER A 471 23.27 54.29 -1.34
C SER A 471 24.26 54.31 -0.17
N LYS A 472 24.07 53.44 0.85
CA LYS A 472 24.91 53.33 2.05
C LYS A 472 25.99 52.24 1.90
N LYS A 473 27.28 52.57 2.00
CA LYS A 473 28.38 51.59 1.71
C LYS A 473 28.45 50.32 2.60
N ASN A 474 27.89 50.31 3.82
CA ASN A 474 28.14 49.25 4.81
C ASN A 474 26.86 48.68 5.47
N LYS A 475 25.67 49.00 4.98
CA LYS A 475 24.37 48.52 5.50
C LYS A 475 23.39 48.37 4.35
N CYS A 476 23.67 47.41 3.48
CA CYS A 476 22.85 47.13 2.32
C CYS A 476 22.00 45.91 2.60
N PRO A 477 20.70 45.97 2.34
CA PRO A 477 19.86 44.79 2.40
C PRO A 477 20.40 43.68 1.48
N SER A 478 20.31 42.45 1.96
CA SER A 478 20.66 41.24 1.19
C SER A 478 19.48 40.29 1.00
N ALA A 479 18.42 40.44 1.81
CA ALA A 479 17.16 39.71 1.66
C ALA A 479 15.99 40.50 2.27
N ALA A 480 14.76 40.03 2.01
CA ALA A 480 13.57 40.50 2.73
C ALA A 480 12.57 39.36 2.98
N ASP A 481 11.77 39.51 4.02
CA ASP A 481 10.56 38.72 4.22
C ASP A 481 9.37 39.43 3.56
N VAL A 482 8.45 38.66 2.97
CA VAL A 482 7.18 39.17 2.43
C VAL A 482 6.09 38.91 3.45
N THR A 483 5.45 39.96 3.94
CA THR A 483 4.40 39.87 4.98
C THR A 483 3.10 40.55 4.53
N VAL A 484 1.97 40.07 5.04
CA VAL A 484 0.64 40.72 4.89
C VAL A 484 0.02 40.80 6.27
N GLY A 485 -0.15 42.02 6.77
CA GLY A 485 -0.48 42.23 8.18
C GLY A 485 0.67 41.74 9.06
N THR A 486 0.39 40.76 9.93
CA THR A 486 1.38 40.12 10.80
C THR A 486 1.85 38.76 10.27
N ASP A 487 1.33 38.30 9.13
CA ASP A 487 1.60 36.96 8.60
C ASP A 487 2.75 37.01 7.59
N THR A 488 3.85 36.31 7.89
CA THR A 488 4.92 36.06 6.91
C THR A 488 4.46 35.05 5.86
N ARG A 489 4.50 35.46 4.59
CA ARG A 489 4.09 34.65 3.43
C ARG A 489 5.28 34.04 2.68
N ALA A 490 6.42 34.73 2.69
CA ALA A 490 7.69 34.21 2.19
C ALA A 490 8.80 34.76 3.10
N SER A 491 9.81 33.95 3.38
CA SER A 491 10.92 34.33 4.25
C SER A 491 12.24 34.25 3.49
N ASN A 492 13.15 35.18 3.77
CA ASN A 492 14.49 35.25 3.20
C ASN A 492 14.52 35.31 1.67
N VAL A 493 13.70 36.16 1.07
CA VAL A 493 13.75 36.47 -0.37
C VAL A 493 15.05 37.20 -0.68
N GLN A 494 16.05 36.48 -1.18
CA GLN A 494 17.38 37.03 -1.41
C GLN A 494 17.41 38.02 -2.58
N ILE A 495 18.10 39.14 -2.41
CA ILE A 495 18.33 40.12 -3.47
C ILE A 495 19.28 39.53 -4.52
N GLY A 496 18.84 39.54 -5.77
CA GLY A 496 19.51 38.85 -6.88
C GLY A 496 19.33 37.32 -6.85
N GLY A 497 18.60 36.80 -5.87
CA GLY A 497 18.30 35.39 -5.69
C GLY A 497 17.23 34.87 -6.65
N ASN A 498 16.71 33.68 -6.35
CA ASN A 498 15.63 33.06 -7.11
C ASN A 498 14.26 33.64 -6.71
N TYR A 499 13.20 33.22 -7.39
CA TYR A 499 11.84 33.44 -6.90
C TYR A 499 11.60 32.63 -5.64
N GLU A 500 10.95 33.23 -4.66
CA GLU A 500 10.46 32.56 -3.46
C GLU A 500 8.94 32.44 -3.51
N THR A 501 8.44 31.26 -3.15
CA THR A 501 7.01 30.96 -3.11
C THR A 501 6.33 31.72 -1.98
N ILE A 502 5.18 32.31 -2.27
CA ILE A 502 4.31 33.01 -1.31
C ILE A 502 3.21 32.05 -0.88
N SER A 503 3.23 31.66 0.40
CA SER A 503 2.25 30.74 0.98
C SER A 503 1.80 31.18 2.38
N PRO A 504 0.49 31.28 2.64
CA PRO A 504 -0.62 31.30 1.68
C PRO A 504 -0.48 32.38 0.60
N LYS A 505 -1.09 32.17 -0.57
CA LYS A 505 -1.13 33.17 -1.66
C LYS A 505 -1.76 34.48 -1.17
N ILE A 506 -1.30 35.61 -1.71
CA ILE A 506 -1.89 36.90 -1.38
C ILE A 506 -3.00 37.19 -2.37
N GLU A 507 -4.23 37.26 -1.86
CA GLU A 507 -5.43 37.44 -2.67
C GLU A 507 -5.76 38.93 -2.80
N VAL A 508 -5.87 39.40 -4.04
CA VAL A 508 -6.26 40.77 -4.38
C VAL A 508 -7.58 40.70 -5.17
N GLY A 509 -8.67 41.20 -4.58
CA GLY A 509 -10.01 41.09 -5.16
C GLY A 509 -10.14 41.82 -6.50
N PRO A 510 -11.13 41.46 -7.34
CA PRO A 510 -11.37 42.15 -8.61
C PRO A 510 -11.80 43.61 -8.36
N ASN A 511 -11.16 44.57 -9.04
CA ASN A 511 -11.33 46.02 -8.80
C ASN A 511 -11.02 46.47 -7.37
N ASP A 512 -10.27 45.66 -6.60
CA ASP A 512 -9.86 46.03 -5.25
C ASP A 512 -8.80 47.11 -5.29
N THR A 513 -8.89 48.05 -4.34
CA THR A 513 -7.97 49.18 -4.22
C THR A 513 -7.38 49.19 -2.82
N GLY A 514 -6.06 49.14 -2.72
CA GLY A 514 -5.37 49.33 -1.43
C GLY A 514 -4.84 48.07 -0.76
N THR A 515 -4.68 46.94 -1.47
CA THR A 515 -4.11 45.73 -0.84
C THR A 515 -2.64 45.96 -0.52
N THR A 516 -2.27 45.81 0.75
CA THR A 516 -0.93 46.16 1.26
C THR A 516 -0.07 44.92 1.48
N PHE A 517 1.15 44.99 0.98
CA PHE A 517 2.19 43.97 1.04
C PHE A 517 3.40 44.63 1.69
N THR A 518 3.99 44.01 2.70
CA THR A 518 5.15 44.58 3.38
C THR A 518 6.37 43.75 3.07
N LEU A 519 7.46 44.42 2.67
CA LEU A 519 8.79 43.83 2.59
C LEU A 519 9.57 44.22 3.84
N GLU A 520 9.91 43.24 4.67
CA GLU A 520 10.75 43.41 5.85
C GLU A 520 12.18 43.05 5.49
N PHE A 521 13.01 44.04 5.19
CA PHE A 521 14.41 43.83 4.78
C PHE A 521 15.29 43.42 5.98
N ASP A 522 16.37 42.70 5.73
CA ASP A 522 17.35 42.35 6.77
C ASP A 522 18.16 43.54 7.31
N GLU A 523 18.20 44.66 6.56
CA GLU A 523 18.82 45.92 6.94
C GLU A 523 17.92 47.12 6.59
N ASP A 524 18.08 48.24 7.31
CA ASP A 524 17.26 49.44 7.12
C ASP A 524 17.50 50.13 5.76
N PRO A 525 16.48 50.24 4.90
CA PRO A 525 16.58 51.02 3.67
C PRO A 525 16.93 52.49 3.90
N ALA A 526 17.58 53.12 2.93
CA ALA A 526 17.77 54.56 2.92
C ALA A 526 16.60 55.26 2.20
N ASP A 527 15.82 56.06 2.92
CA ASP A 527 14.56 56.65 2.46
C ASP A 527 14.55 58.20 2.51
N SER A 528 15.66 58.81 2.89
CA SER A 528 15.72 60.25 3.21
C SER A 528 16.99 60.94 2.70
N GLY A 529 16.84 62.19 2.26
CA GLY A 529 17.95 63.03 1.77
C GLY A 529 18.39 62.69 0.33
N THR A 530 19.68 62.88 0.02
CA THR A 530 20.26 62.59 -1.32
C THR A 530 20.66 61.13 -1.51
N ASN A 531 20.40 60.27 -0.52
CA ASN A 531 20.76 58.87 -0.47
C ASN A 531 19.47 58.04 -0.40
N ARG A 532 18.71 58.02 -1.50
CA ARG A 532 17.51 57.18 -1.63
C ARG A 532 17.90 55.85 -2.26
N ASP A 533 17.49 54.77 -1.63
CA ASP A 533 17.63 53.42 -2.16
C ASP A 533 16.49 53.13 -3.15
N PHE A 534 16.68 52.13 -3.99
CA PHE A 534 15.61 51.61 -4.83
C PHE A 534 15.82 50.13 -5.06
N PHE A 535 14.75 49.41 -5.39
CA PHE A 535 14.85 48.01 -5.76
C PHE A 535 13.90 47.65 -6.89
N VAL A 536 14.16 46.49 -7.49
CA VAL A 536 13.34 45.93 -8.55
C VAL A 536 12.72 44.64 -8.03
N LEU A 537 11.41 44.68 -7.80
CA LEU A 537 10.61 43.54 -7.37
C LEU A 537 9.89 42.95 -8.58
N THR A 538 9.83 41.64 -8.64
CA THR A 538 8.98 40.95 -9.59
C THR A 538 8.00 40.07 -8.82
N LEU A 539 6.72 40.17 -9.16
CA LEU A 539 5.66 39.35 -8.59
C LEU A 539 5.12 38.40 -9.65
N VAL A 540 4.88 37.15 -9.26
CA VAL A 540 4.16 36.14 -10.04
C VAL A 540 2.78 35.99 -9.43
N PHE A 541 1.74 36.04 -10.24
CA PHE A 541 0.37 35.99 -9.77
C PHE A 541 -0.57 35.28 -10.74
N GLU A 542 -1.61 34.65 -10.21
CA GLU A 542 -2.59 33.88 -10.97
C GLU A 542 -3.88 34.67 -11.15
N THR A 543 -4.42 34.66 -12.37
CA THR A 543 -5.67 35.35 -12.76
C THR A 543 -6.34 34.56 -13.89
N ASN A 544 -7.66 34.36 -13.82
CA ASN A 544 -8.46 33.72 -14.88
C ASN A 544 -7.88 32.39 -15.43
N GLY A 545 -7.30 31.55 -14.55
CA GLY A 545 -6.71 30.26 -14.92
C GLY A 545 -5.32 30.33 -15.58
N GLY A 546 -4.74 31.53 -15.70
CA GLY A 546 -3.36 31.74 -16.17
C GLY A 546 -2.46 32.34 -15.09
N THR A 547 -1.15 32.20 -15.25
CA THR A 547 -0.15 32.90 -14.42
C THR A 547 0.46 34.05 -15.20
N GLN A 548 0.63 35.17 -14.53
CA GLN A 548 1.22 36.40 -15.05
C GLN A 548 2.36 36.85 -14.14
N GLN A 549 3.19 37.75 -14.66
CA GLN A 549 4.28 38.35 -13.91
C GLN A 549 4.34 39.85 -14.22
N ALA A 550 4.57 40.64 -13.18
CA ALA A 550 4.83 42.08 -13.31
C ALA A 550 6.14 42.46 -12.61
N THR A 551 6.84 43.44 -13.18
CA THR A 551 8.07 43.98 -12.59
C THR A 551 7.85 45.42 -12.15
N TYR A 552 8.19 45.67 -10.90
CA TYR A 552 8.00 46.94 -10.22
C TYR A 552 9.36 47.52 -9.86
N PHE A 553 9.59 48.73 -10.33
CA PHE A 553 10.66 49.59 -9.84
C PHE A 553 10.11 50.39 -8.65
N VAL A 554 10.67 50.16 -7.48
CA VAL A 554 10.23 50.78 -6.22
C VAL A 554 11.31 51.75 -5.75
N GLY A 555 10.95 53.04 -5.64
CA GLY A 555 11.85 54.08 -5.13
C GLY A 555 11.54 54.40 -3.68
N LEU A 556 12.54 54.28 -2.79
CA LEU A 556 12.36 54.45 -1.33
C LEU A 556 12.58 55.87 -0.88
#